data_AF-A0A418W7Z2-F1
#
_entry.id   AF-A0A418W7Z2-F1
#
_cell.length_a   1.000
_cell.length_b   1.000
_cell.length_c   1.000
_cell.angle_alpha   90.00
_cell.angle_beta   90.00
_cell.angle_gamma   90.00
#
_symmetry.space_group_name_H-M   'P 1'
#
loop_
_entity.id
_entity.type
_entity.pdbx_description
1 polymer ?
#
loop_
_entity_poly.entity_id
_entity_poly.type
_entity_poly.pdbx_seq_one_letter_code
_entity_poly.pdbx_strand_id
1 'polypeptide(L)'
;MRPECAGVTLARGVPNGQRGGLGGFSIADGAIDIGGQGLDASGARLDLFARAIAVNAGVWADAIHVAAGAAELATADGSIIVTAPGTPAQPAPCFALDVAALGGMYAGAIQLIGTEAGLGVNVAGDLASLERGFSLDVNGKLTLSGRITSGGTIDIKAQEAEVTGAAYADGPLGLQCAVLSPATASSRAGAILR
;
A
#
# COMPACT_ATOMS: atom_id res chain seq x y z
N MET A 1 12.80 6.85 27.37
CA MET A 1 11.80 6.14 26.56
C MET A 1 11.47 7.03 25.37
N ARG A 2 11.75 6.59 24.14
CA ARG A 2 11.14 7.24 22.97
C ARG A 2 9.69 6.75 22.91
N PRO A 3 8.69 7.63 22.71
CA PRO A 3 7.32 7.17 22.56
C PRO A 3 7.26 6.21 21.38
N GLU A 4 6.79 5.00 21.65
CA GLU A 4 6.36 4.05 20.64
C GLU A 4 5.17 4.74 19.97
N CYS A 5 5.32 5.16 18.70
CA CYS A 5 4.27 5.89 18.00
C CYS A 5 2.97 5.07 18.06
N ALA A 6 1.88 5.69 18.52
CA ALA A 6 0.56 5.06 18.53
C ALA A 6 0.25 4.51 17.12
N GLY A 7 -0.32 3.31 17.06
CA GLY A 7 -0.66 2.62 15.81
C GLY A 7 -2.12 2.20 15.82
N VAL A 8 -2.77 2.30 14.66
CA VAL A 8 -4.13 1.82 14.39
C VAL A 8 -4.03 0.76 13.30
N THR A 9 -4.54 -0.44 13.58
CA THR A 9 -4.57 -1.53 12.61
C THR A 9 -6.01 -1.89 12.27
N LEU A 10 -6.33 -1.87 10.97
CA LEU A 10 -7.55 -2.41 10.40
C LEU A 10 -7.18 -3.67 9.63
N ALA A 11 -7.57 -4.83 10.15
CA ALA A 11 -7.27 -6.11 9.54
C ALA A 11 -8.55 -6.90 9.28
N ARG A 12 -8.76 -7.34 8.04
CA ARG A 12 -9.72 -8.36 7.68
C ARG A 12 -9.00 -9.68 7.48
N GLY A 13 -8.86 -10.41 8.58
CA GLY A 13 -8.21 -11.72 8.61
C GLY A 13 -8.57 -12.48 9.88
N VAL A 14 -8.03 -13.67 10.03
CA VAL A 14 -8.13 -14.46 11.25
C VAL A 14 -6.93 -14.11 12.14
N PRO A 15 -7.13 -13.52 13.32
CA PRO A 15 -6.02 -13.26 14.23
C PRO A 15 -5.42 -14.56 14.72
N ASN A 16 -4.10 -14.63 14.79
CA ASN A 16 -3.36 -15.74 15.38
C ASN A 16 -2.58 -15.24 16.60
N GLY A 17 -2.23 -16.14 17.53
CA GLY A 17 -1.54 -15.77 18.76
C GLY A 17 -1.63 -16.81 19.87
N GLN A 18 -0.91 -16.56 20.96
CA GLN A 18 -0.99 -17.36 22.19
C GLN A 18 -1.50 -16.49 23.34
N ARG A 19 -2.05 -17.13 24.38
CA ARG A 19 -2.71 -16.53 25.56
C ARG A 19 -2.26 -15.10 25.88
N GLY A 20 -3.06 -14.11 25.48
CA GLY A 20 -2.89 -12.70 25.82
C GLY A 20 -2.06 -11.85 24.85
N GLY A 21 -1.49 -12.44 23.79
CA GLY A 21 -0.71 -11.75 22.78
C GLY A 21 -1.23 -11.99 21.36
N LEU A 22 -1.25 -10.93 20.55
CA LEU A 22 -1.45 -11.02 19.12
C LEU A 22 -0.16 -11.50 18.46
N GLY A 23 -0.18 -12.68 17.85
CA GLY A 23 0.92 -13.21 17.04
C GLY A 23 0.95 -12.60 15.64
N GLY A 24 -0.23 -12.22 15.12
CA GLY A 24 -0.39 -11.72 13.76
C GLY A 24 -1.77 -12.05 13.16
N PHE A 25 -1.85 -12.11 11.83
CA PHE A 25 -3.09 -12.34 11.09
C PHE A 25 -2.86 -13.27 9.90
N SER A 26 -3.81 -14.17 9.67
CA SER A 26 -3.93 -14.92 8.42
C SER A 26 -5.02 -14.26 7.55
N ILE A 27 -4.64 -13.78 6.37
CA ILE A 27 -5.51 -13.13 5.41
C ILE A 27 -5.72 -14.10 4.26
N ALA A 28 -6.94 -14.64 4.17
CA ALA A 28 -7.35 -15.53 3.08
C ALA A 28 -8.48 -14.94 2.22
N ASP A 29 -9.25 -14.00 2.78
CA ASP A 29 -10.40 -13.35 2.14
C ASP A 29 -10.79 -12.06 2.88
N GLY A 30 -11.69 -11.30 2.26
CA GLY A 30 -12.35 -10.13 2.82
C GLY A 30 -11.77 -8.81 2.31
N ALA A 31 -12.59 -7.77 2.41
CA ALA A 31 -12.29 -6.45 1.90
C ALA A 31 -12.36 -5.37 2.99
N ILE A 32 -11.63 -4.28 2.77
CA ILE A 32 -11.78 -3.01 3.51
C ILE A 32 -12.21 -1.94 2.52
N ASP A 33 -13.35 -1.32 2.77
CA ASP A 33 -13.87 -0.20 1.98
C ASP A 33 -13.81 1.09 2.81
N ILE A 34 -13.03 2.07 2.35
CA ILE A 34 -12.94 3.40 2.95
C ILE A 34 -13.70 4.38 2.05
N GLY A 35 -14.75 4.99 2.59
CA GLY A 35 -15.60 5.94 1.87
C GLY A 35 -16.18 7.02 2.78
N GLY A 36 -17.13 7.81 2.26
CA GLY A 36 -17.77 8.89 3.02
C GLY A 36 -16.80 10.01 3.36
N GLN A 37 -16.66 10.33 4.65
CA GLN A 37 -15.73 11.37 5.13
C GLN A 37 -14.26 10.92 5.15
N GLY A 38 -13.99 9.65 4.83
CA GLY A 38 -12.65 9.10 4.85
C GLY A 38 -12.20 8.60 6.22
N LEU A 39 -10.89 8.49 6.40
CA LEU A 39 -10.25 7.96 7.59
C LEU A 39 -9.11 8.89 8.02
N ASP A 40 -9.22 9.43 9.23
CA ASP A 40 -8.18 10.27 9.82
C ASP A 40 -7.52 9.56 11.00
N ALA A 41 -6.27 9.17 10.81
CA ALA A 41 -5.34 8.60 11.79
C ALA A 41 -4.11 9.51 11.97
N SER A 42 -4.24 10.82 11.74
CA SER A 42 -3.16 11.79 11.93
C SER A 42 -2.57 11.70 13.34
N GLY A 43 -1.23 11.71 13.46
CA GLY A 43 -0.52 11.47 14.72
C GLY A 43 -0.30 9.99 15.07
N ALA A 44 -0.76 9.06 14.23
CA ALA A 44 -0.56 7.63 14.38
C ALA A 44 -0.14 6.97 13.06
N ARG A 45 0.47 5.79 13.18
CA ARG A 45 0.63 4.87 12.04
C ARG A 45 -0.71 4.18 11.77
N LEU A 46 -1.05 4.01 10.50
CA LEU A 46 -2.20 3.26 10.04
C LEU A 46 -1.73 2.02 9.28
N ASP A 47 -2.17 0.85 9.73
CA ASP A 47 -1.94 -0.41 9.04
C ASP A 47 -3.27 -0.93 8.45
N LEU A 48 -3.33 -1.16 7.14
CA LEU A 48 -4.49 -1.68 6.41
C LEU A 48 -4.17 -3.05 5.82
N PHE A 49 -4.87 -4.08 6.29
CA PHE A 49 -4.58 -5.46 5.94
C PHE A 49 -5.84 -6.20 5.53
N ALA A 50 -5.97 -6.54 4.26
CA ALA A 50 -7.09 -7.31 3.74
C ALA A 50 -6.73 -7.95 2.42
N ARG A 51 -7.57 -8.85 1.91
CA ARG A 51 -7.36 -9.39 0.57
C ARG A 51 -7.59 -8.34 -0.51
N ALA A 52 -8.60 -7.50 -0.33
CA ALA A 52 -8.89 -6.35 -1.20
C ALA A 52 -9.11 -5.08 -0.38
N ILE A 53 -8.63 -3.94 -0.87
CA ILE A 53 -8.81 -2.64 -0.21
C ILE A 53 -9.28 -1.64 -1.25
N ALA A 54 -10.40 -0.98 -1.00
CA ALA A 54 -10.91 0.10 -1.83
C ALA A 54 -10.90 1.42 -1.06
N VAL A 55 -10.33 2.45 -1.67
CA VAL A 55 -10.22 3.80 -1.11
C VAL A 55 -10.95 4.78 -2.02
N ASN A 56 -12.14 5.18 -1.58
CA ASN A 56 -13.05 6.09 -2.27
C ASN A 56 -13.19 7.44 -1.55
N ALA A 57 -12.34 7.70 -0.55
CA ALA A 57 -12.27 8.94 0.21
C ALA A 57 -10.81 9.19 0.65
N GLY A 58 -10.57 10.31 1.35
CA GLY A 58 -9.23 10.61 1.86
C GLY A 58 -8.84 9.73 3.05
N VAL A 59 -7.58 9.35 3.11
CA VAL A 59 -6.95 8.64 4.22
C VAL A 59 -5.73 9.43 4.68
N TRP A 60 -5.69 9.83 5.94
CA TRP A 60 -4.59 10.61 6.53
C TRP A 60 -3.96 9.87 7.69
N ALA A 61 -2.63 9.78 7.74
CA ALA A 61 -1.90 9.20 8.87
C ALA A 61 -0.45 9.72 8.92
N ASP A 62 0.29 9.46 10.00
CA ASP A 62 1.73 9.73 10.01
C ASP A 62 2.46 8.77 9.08
N ALA A 63 2.09 7.50 9.07
CA ALA A 63 2.59 6.49 8.15
C ALA A 63 1.45 5.55 7.77
N ILE A 64 1.38 5.13 6.51
CA ILE A 64 0.40 4.17 6.02
C ILE A 64 1.14 2.92 5.55
N HIS A 65 0.81 1.78 6.13
CA HIS A 65 1.27 0.48 5.66
C HIS A 65 0.08 -0.31 5.14
N VAL A 66 0.20 -0.88 3.96
CA VAL A 66 -0.84 -1.68 3.34
C VAL A 66 -0.27 -3.03 2.95
N ALA A 67 -0.95 -4.11 3.37
CA ALA A 67 -0.76 -5.42 2.79
C ALA A 67 -2.08 -5.87 2.16
N ALA A 68 -2.04 -6.06 0.84
CA ALA A 68 -3.18 -6.45 0.04
C ALA A 68 -2.93 -7.81 -0.63
N GLY A 69 -3.99 -8.63 -0.72
CA GLY A 69 -3.92 -10.01 -1.19
C GLY A 69 -3.84 -11.02 -0.04
N ALA A 70 -3.93 -12.31 -0.36
CA ALA A 70 -3.76 -13.36 0.64
C ALA A 70 -2.35 -13.32 1.24
N ALA A 71 -2.24 -13.27 2.56
CA ALA A 71 -0.97 -13.07 3.28
C ALA A 71 -1.01 -13.66 4.69
N GLU A 72 0.13 -14.14 5.15
CA GLU A 72 0.40 -14.36 6.57
C GLU A 72 1.19 -13.17 7.12
N LEU A 73 0.67 -12.59 8.20
CA LEU A 73 1.25 -11.45 8.87
C LEU A 73 1.68 -11.84 10.28
N ALA A 74 2.79 -11.30 10.76
CA ALA A 74 3.27 -11.46 12.13
C ALA A 74 3.51 -10.10 12.79
N THR A 75 3.35 -10.05 14.11
CA THR A 75 3.74 -8.88 14.91
C THR A 75 5.23 -8.98 15.22
N ALA A 76 5.99 -7.95 14.86
CA ALA A 76 7.42 -7.82 15.18
C ALA A 76 7.71 -6.37 15.58
N ASP A 77 8.27 -6.18 16.79
CA ASP A 77 8.71 -4.87 17.32
C ASP A 77 7.65 -3.74 17.21
N GLY A 78 6.38 -4.06 17.50
CA GLY A 78 5.27 -3.08 17.43
C GLY A 78 4.85 -2.70 16.00
N SER A 79 5.30 -3.46 15.00
CA SER A 79 4.85 -3.40 13.61
C SER A 79 4.26 -4.74 13.20
N ILE A 80 3.44 -4.74 12.16
CA ILE A 80 2.96 -5.95 11.51
C ILE A 80 3.71 -6.11 10.20
N ILE A 81 4.29 -7.28 9.98
CA ILE A 81 5.10 -7.59 8.80
C ILE A 81 4.49 -8.76 8.03
N VAL A 82 4.56 -8.70 6.71
CA VAL A 82 4.24 -9.84 5.84
C VAL A 82 5.35 -10.88 5.99
N THR A 83 5.00 -12.10 6.40
CA THR A 83 5.98 -13.20 6.59
C THR A 83 5.93 -14.23 5.47
N ALA A 84 4.76 -14.41 4.84
CA ALA A 84 4.60 -15.28 3.69
C ALA A 84 3.35 -14.88 2.87
N PRO A 85 3.29 -15.24 1.58
CA PRO A 85 2.03 -15.26 0.84
C PRO A 85 1.04 -16.23 1.52
N GLY A 86 -0.24 -15.86 1.54
CA GLY A 86 -1.32 -16.68 2.09
C GLY A 86 -1.94 -17.58 1.03
N THR A 87 -2.85 -18.47 1.45
CA THR A 87 -3.68 -19.26 0.52
C THR A 87 -5.03 -18.57 0.36
N PRO A 88 -5.42 -18.12 -0.85
CA PRO A 88 -6.72 -17.49 -1.07
C PRO A 88 -7.85 -18.50 -0.87
N ALA A 89 -8.93 -18.08 -0.19
CA ALA A 89 -10.09 -18.93 0.09
C ALA A 89 -11.24 -18.78 -0.92
N GLN A 90 -11.20 -17.76 -1.79
CA GLN A 90 -12.24 -17.41 -2.78
C GLN A 90 -11.58 -17.02 -4.13
N PRO A 91 -12.35 -16.88 -5.23
CA PRO A 91 -11.82 -16.31 -6.47
C PRO A 91 -11.12 -14.96 -6.27
N ALA A 92 -10.16 -14.66 -7.14
CA ALA A 92 -9.40 -13.41 -7.09
C ALA A 92 -10.34 -12.18 -7.22
N PRO A 93 -10.24 -11.18 -6.33
CA PRO A 93 -10.87 -9.88 -6.57
C PRO A 93 -10.24 -9.20 -7.80
N CYS A 94 -10.92 -8.18 -8.34
CA CYS A 94 -10.41 -7.44 -9.49
C CYS A 94 -9.08 -6.72 -9.20
N PHE A 95 -8.92 -6.22 -7.97
CA PHE A 95 -7.72 -5.52 -7.52
C PHE A 95 -7.40 -5.90 -6.07
N ALA A 96 -6.11 -5.91 -5.73
CA ALA A 96 -5.63 -5.97 -4.36
C ALA A 96 -5.86 -4.62 -3.65
N LEU A 97 -5.54 -3.53 -4.35
CA LEU A 97 -5.76 -2.16 -3.88
C LEU A 97 -6.35 -1.32 -5.01
N ASP A 98 -7.44 -0.63 -4.75
CA ASP A 98 -8.08 0.29 -5.68
C ASP A 98 -8.28 1.65 -5.00
N VAL A 99 -7.53 2.66 -5.45
CA VAL A 99 -7.66 4.04 -4.98
C VAL A 99 -8.39 4.82 -6.06
N ALA A 100 -9.66 5.11 -5.83
CA ALA A 100 -10.50 5.82 -6.79
C ALA A 100 -10.07 7.29 -6.94
N ALA A 101 -10.49 7.92 -8.04
CA ALA A 101 -10.16 9.32 -8.35
C ALA A 101 -10.63 10.33 -7.29
N LEU A 102 -11.68 9.99 -6.52
CA LEU A 102 -12.18 10.81 -5.40
C LEU A 102 -11.47 10.51 -4.07
N GLY A 103 -10.67 9.44 -4.05
CA GLY A 103 -9.92 9.01 -2.88
C GLY A 103 -8.45 9.47 -2.92
N GLY A 104 -7.77 9.21 -1.82
CA GLY A 104 -6.33 9.39 -1.75
C GLY A 104 -5.75 8.97 -0.42
N MET A 105 -4.44 8.71 -0.39
CA MET A 105 -3.71 8.41 0.84
C MET A 105 -2.62 9.45 1.04
N TYR A 106 -2.58 10.02 2.24
CA TYR A 106 -1.72 11.14 2.58
C TYR A 106 -0.99 10.81 3.87
N ALA A 107 0.32 10.66 3.80
CA ALA A 107 1.09 10.33 4.99
C ALA A 107 2.53 10.85 4.94
N GLY A 108 3.22 10.77 6.07
CA GLY A 108 4.67 11.01 6.09
C GLY A 108 5.44 9.95 5.31
N ALA A 109 5.00 8.70 5.38
CA ALA A 109 5.52 7.55 4.62
C ALA A 109 4.35 6.66 4.15
N ILE A 110 4.45 6.08 2.95
CA ILE A 110 3.49 5.09 2.47
C ILE A 110 4.24 3.85 1.99
N GLN A 111 3.87 2.68 2.49
CA GLN A 111 4.39 1.39 2.06
C GLN A 111 3.23 0.47 1.66
N LEU A 112 3.26 -0.04 0.44
CA LEU A 112 2.23 -0.92 -0.11
C LEU A 112 2.87 -2.25 -0.53
N ILE A 113 2.30 -3.37 -0.07
CA ILE A 113 2.74 -4.71 -0.40
C ILE A 113 1.55 -5.50 -0.97
N GLY A 114 1.67 -5.97 -2.21
CA GLY A 114 0.71 -6.84 -2.87
C GLY A 114 1.23 -8.28 -2.93
N THR A 115 0.65 -9.18 -2.14
CA THR A 115 1.20 -10.52 -1.91
C THR A 115 0.63 -11.60 -2.84
N GLU A 116 -0.54 -11.37 -3.43
CA GLU A 116 -1.23 -12.34 -4.28
C GLU A 116 -0.82 -12.18 -5.75
N ALA A 117 -0.27 -13.24 -6.34
CA ALA A 117 0.21 -13.21 -7.72
C ALA A 117 -0.94 -12.92 -8.70
N GLY A 118 -0.75 -11.93 -9.57
CA GLY A 118 -1.74 -11.53 -10.57
C GLY A 118 -2.81 -10.56 -10.09
N LEU A 119 -2.91 -10.27 -8.77
CA LEU A 119 -3.72 -9.15 -8.30
C LEU A 119 -2.97 -7.84 -8.48
N GLY A 120 -3.64 -6.88 -9.14
CA GLY A 120 -3.07 -5.57 -9.42
C GLY A 120 -3.38 -4.51 -8.36
N VAL A 121 -2.66 -3.39 -8.47
CA VAL A 121 -2.94 -2.14 -7.74
C VAL A 121 -3.42 -1.11 -8.75
N ASN A 122 -4.58 -0.51 -8.51
CA ASN A 122 -5.11 0.60 -9.29
C ASN A 122 -5.03 1.90 -8.47
N VAL A 123 -4.44 2.93 -9.06
CA VAL A 123 -4.31 4.26 -8.47
C VAL A 123 -4.85 5.28 -9.46
N ALA A 124 -6.13 5.63 -9.29
CA ALA A 124 -6.80 6.71 -10.00
C ALA A 124 -6.81 8.03 -9.21
N GLY A 125 -6.68 7.95 -7.88
CA GLY A 125 -6.58 9.10 -6.97
C GLY A 125 -5.14 9.60 -6.72
N ASP A 126 -4.97 10.34 -5.64
CA ASP A 126 -3.67 10.86 -5.19
C ASP A 126 -3.07 9.99 -4.07
N LEU A 127 -1.81 9.59 -4.23
CA LEU A 127 -0.97 9.04 -3.17
C LEU A 127 0.14 10.04 -2.87
N ALA A 128 0.17 10.58 -1.66
CA ALA A 128 1.12 11.61 -1.27
C ALA A 128 1.89 11.19 -0.01
N SER A 129 3.21 11.03 -0.16
CA SER A 129 4.14 10.88 0.96
C SER A 129 4.96 12.15 1.17
N LEU A 130 5.30 12.45 2.43
CA LEU A 130 6.28 13.51 2.74
C LEU A 130 7.71 12.97 2.55
N GLU A 131 8.66 13.50 3.32
CA GLU A 131 10.10 13.25 3.17
C GLU A 131 10.54 11.79 3.40
N ARG A 132 9.69 10.96 4.03
CA ARG A 132 10.03 9.56 4.33
C ARG A 132 9.76 8.59 3.18
N GLY A 133 9.13 9.05 2.10
CA GLY A 133 9.05 8.32 0.84
C GLY A 133 7.82 7.44 0.64
N PHE A 134 7.76 6.88 -0.55
CA PHE A 134 6.73 5.96 -1.03
C PHE A 134 7.40 4.67 -1.53
N SER A 135 6.86 3.51 -1.13
CA SER A 135 7.23 2.23 -1.71
C SER A 135 6.02 1.38 -2.07
N LEU A 136 6.13 0.67 -3.20
CA LEU A 136 5.16 -0.29 -3.67
C LEU A 136 5.89 -1.55 -4.15
N ASP A 137 5.52 -2.70 -3.62
CA ASP A 137 5.99 -4.01 -4.09
C ASP A 137 4.75 -4.89 -4.34
N VAL A 138 4.39 -5.08 -5.60
CA VAL A 138 3.21 -5.87 -6.00
C VAL A 138 3.59 -6.98 -6.96
N ASN A 139 3.16 -8.19 -6.66
CA ASN A 139 3.33 -9.34 -7.54
C ASN A 139 2.27 -9.38 -8.66
N GLY A 140 2.05 -8.26 -9.35
CA GLY A 140 0.97 -8.08 -10.33
C GLY A 140 1.09 -6.76 -11.10
N LYS A 141 -0.02 -6.32 -11.69
CA LYS A 141 -0.06 -5.08 -12.50
C LYS A 141 -0.28 -3.84 -11.63
N LEU A 142 0.55 -2.83 -11.80
CA LEU A 142 0.25 -1.46 -11.37
C LEU A 142 -0.44 -0.70 -12.51
N THR A 143 -1.60 -0.12 -12.24
CA THR A 143 -2.25 0.88 -13.09
C THR A 143 -2.24 2.22 -12.37
N LEU A 144 -1.43 3.17 -12.83
CA LEU A 144 -1.38 4.54 -12.30
C LEU A 144 -1.99 5.50 -13.32
N SER A 145 -3.22 5.94 -13.08
CA SER A 145 -3.91 6.98 -13.86
C SER A 145 -4.04 8.31 -13.11
N GLY A 146 -3.95 8.26 -11.78
CA GLY A 146 -3.89 9.41 -10.89
C GLY A 146 -2.47 9.92 -10.69
N ARG A 147 -2.09 10.17 -9.43
CA ARG A 147 -0.77 10.74 -9.13
C ARG A 147 -0.14 10.14 -7.88
N ILE A 148 1.17 9.90 -7.95
CA ILE A 148 2.01 9.60 -6.80
C ILE A 148 2.96 10.79 -6.60
N THR A 149 2.96 11.38 -5.41
CA THR A 149 3.87 12.48 -5.04
C THR A 149 4.64 12.11 -3.79
N SER A 150 5.94 12.33 -3.77
CA SER A 150 6.79 12.07 -2.62
C SER A 150 7.76 13.22 -2.39
N GLY A 151 7.80 13.76 -1.16
CA GLY A 151 8.87 14.64 -0.71
C GLY A 151 10.21 13.91 -0.51
N GLY A 152 10.21 12.57 -0.61
CA GLY A 152 11.39 11.72 -0.55
C GLY A 152 11.52 10.84 -1.79
N THR A 153 11.96 9.59 -1.60
CA THR A 153 12.09 8.58 -2.66
C THR A 153 10.73 8.03 -3.10
N ILE A 154 10.63 7.58 -4.35
CA ILE A 154 9.61 6.65 -4.84
C ILE A 154 10.33 5.37 -5.29
N ASP A 155 9.97 4.20 -4.74
CA ASP A 155 10.46 2.90 -5.21
C ASP A 155 9.27 1.99 -5.53
N ILE A 156 9.13 1.59 -6.79
CA ILE A 156 8.02 0.77 -7.28
C ILE A 156 8.56 -0.51 -7.90
N LYS A 157 8.03 -1.64 -7.47
CA LYS A 157 8.24 -2.96 -8.05
C LYS A 157 6.88 -3.56 -8.41
N ALA A 158 6.72 -3.91 -9.67
CA ALA A 158 5.51 -4.55 -10.19
C ALA A 158 5.89 -5.60 -11.23
N GLN A 159 5.00 -6.55 -11.55
CA GLN A 159 5.22 -7.40 -12.73
C GLN A 159 4.99 -6.60 -14.02
N GLU A 160 3.91 -5.83 -14.04
CA GLU A 160 3.53 -4.96 -15.15
C GLU A 160 3.21 -3.57 -14.60
N ALA A 161 3.50 -2.53 -15.36
CA ALA A 161 3.12 -1.17 -15.02
C ALA A 161 2.52 -0.44 -16.23
N GLU A 162 1.36 0.18 -16.02
CA GLU A 162 0.72 1.10 -16.95
C GLU A 162 0.56 2.45 -16.25
N VAL A 163 1.24 3.48 -16.75
CA VAL A 163 1.38 4.76 -16.05
C VAL A 163 0.91 5.92 -16.92
N THR A 164 -0.40 6.05 -17.05
CA THR A 164 -1.04 7.16 -17.80
C THR A 164 -1.12 8.45 -17.00
N GLY A 165 -1.01 8.37 -15.68
CA GLY A 165 -0.93 9.48 -14.74
C GLY A 165 0.50 10.01 -14.55
N ALA A 166 0.81 10.49 -13.35
CA ALA A 166 2.12 11.07 -13.04
C ALA A 166 2.72 10.58 -11.72
N ALA A 167 4.04 10.41 -11.69
CA ALA A 167 4.80 10.18 -10.47
C ALA A 167 5.87 11.28 -10.28
N TYR A 168 5.87 11.93 -9.12
CA TYR A 168 6.78 13.02 -8.77
C TYR A 168 7.51 12.73 -7.46
N ALA A 169 8.84 12.74 -7.49
CA ALA A 169 9.68 12.60 -6.30
C ALA A 169 10.67 13.77 -6.17
N ASP A 170 10.81 14.33 -4.96
CA ASP A 170 11.94 15.21 -4.65
C ASP A 170 13.24 14.41 -4.50
N GLY A 171 13.15 13.15 -4.05
CA GLY A 171 14.24 12.18 -4.03
C GLY A 171 14.33 11.34 -5.31
N PRO A 172 15.09 10.23 -5.29
CA PRO A 172 15.18 9.30 -6.41
C PRO A 172 13.81 8.68 -6.73
N LEU A 173 13.58 8.38 -8.01
CA LEU A 173 12.41 7.64 -8.46
C LEU A 173 12.86 6.37 -9.18
N GLY A 174 12.47 5.22 -8.66
CA GLY A 174 12.69 3.90 -9.26
C GLY A 174 11.36 3.23 -9.61
N LEU A 175 11.25 2.72 -10.84
CA LEU A 175 10.20 1.80 -11.27
C LEU A 175 10.87 0.57 -11.89
N GLN A 176 10.55 -0.60 -11.35
CA GLN A 176 11.03 -1.89 -11.81
C GLN A 176 9.82 -2.73 -12.21
N CYS A 177 9.72 -3.10 -13.49
CA CYS A 177 8.67 -3.97 -14.00
C CYS A 177 9.13 -4.77 -15.21
N ALA A 178 8.51 -5.94 -15.44
CA ALA A 178 8.82 -6.75 -16.61
C ALA A 178 8.22 -6.15 -17.90
N VAL A 179 7.08 -5.46 -17.78
CA VAL A 179 6.41 -4.78 -18.89
C VAL A 179 6.00 -3.37 -18.46
N LEU A 180 6.47 -2.36 -19.19
CA LEU A 180 6.11 -0.96 -19.00
C LEU A 180 5.36 -0.43 -20.21
N SER A 181 4.13 0.04 -20.00
CA SER A 181 3.34 0.81 -20.99
C SER A 181 3.48 2.31 -20.66
N PRO A 182 2.98 3.28 -21.48
CA PRO A 182 3.50 4.66 -21.46
C PRO A 182 3.50 5.22 -20.04
N ALA A 183 4.60 5.88 -19.66
CA ALA A 183 4.87 6.32 -18.31
C ALA A 183 5.36 7.77 -18.26
N THR A 184 4.69 8.60 -17.45
CA THR A 184 5.16 9.95 -17.12
C THR A 184 5.68 9.95 -15.68
N ALA A 185 7.00 9.91 -15.54
CA ALA A 185 7.67 9.96 -14.24
C ALA A 185 8.72 11.08 -14.24
N SER A 186 8.80 11.84 -13.16
CA SER A 186 9.77 12.92 -12.99
C SER A 186 10.31 12.93 -11.56
N SER A 187 11.58 13.27 -11.42
CA SER A 187 12.18 13.48 -10.12
C SER A 187 13.30 14.51 -10.17
N ARG A 188 13.57 15.15 -9.03
CA ARG A 188 14.69 16.10 -8.91
C ARG A 188 16.06 15.41 -8.82
N ALA A 189 16.10 14.20 -8.28
CA ALA A 189 17.33 13.43 -8.07
C ALA A 189 17.60 12.36 -9.14
N GLY A 190 16.78 12.28 -10.19
CA GLY A 190 16.90 11.32 -11.28
C GLY A 190 15.89 10.17 -11.22
N ALA A 191 15.36 9.79 -12.38
CA ALA A 191 14.35 8.74 -12.53
C ALA A 191 14.95 7.55 -13.27
N ILE A 192 14.76 6.34 -12.74
CA ILE A 192 15.19 5.08 -13.32
C ILE A 192 13.94 4.22 -13.55
N LEU A 193 13.66 3.93 -14.82
CA LEU A 193 12.60 3.01 -15.24
C LEU A 193 13.29 1.77 -15.84
N ARG A 194 13.04 0.59 -15.28
CA ARG A 194 13.68 -0.67 -15.66
C ARG A 194 12.67 -1.79 -15.79
#